data_AF-A0A7C7R660-F1
#
_entry.id   AF-A0A7C7R660-F1
#
_cell.length_a   1.000
_cell.length_b   1.000
_cell.length_c   1.000
_cell.angle_alpha   90.00
_cell.angle_beta   90.00
_cell.angle_gamma   90.00
#
_symmetry.space_group_name_H-M   'P 1'
#
loop_
_entity.id
_entity.type
_entity.pdbx_description
1 polymer ?
#
loop_
_entity_poly.entity_id
_entity_poly.type
_entity_poly.pdbx_seq_one_letter_code
_entity_poly.pdbx_strand_id
1 'polypeptide(L)'
;QEPHPRSDVPPPQDPRRWQGAQARVGAPGAKLDPAFGRLPDLLLIDGGKGQLARAVQVLERFGLQERVAVVSLAKREEEVFLPARPAPLKLPRDHAGLFLLQRVRDEAHRFAVAGHRARRQRQNLRSLLEEVPGVGPKRRQALLARFGSLEAIRRASVEELAQVRGISQALARQIKQALE
;
A
#
# COMPACT_ATOMS: atom_id res chain seq x y z
N GLN A 1 -17.48 38.18 24.24
CA GLN A 1 -17.01 37.51 23.01
C GLN A 1 -15.94 38.40 22.43
N GLU A 2 -14.74 37.87 22.21
CA GLU A 2 -13.61 38.62 21.62
C GLU A 2 -13.13 37.86 20.37
N PRO A 3 -12.80 38.55 19.27
CA PRO A 3 -12.39 37.90 18.03
C PRO A 3 -10.94 37.41 18.16
N HIS A 4 -10.73 36.10 17.97
CA HIS A 4 -9.37 35.58 17.76
C HIS A 4 -8.79 36.13 16.44
N PRO A 5 -7.55 36.67 16.45
CA PRO A 5 -6.88 37.05 15.21
C PRO A 5 -6.55 35.80 14.38
N ARG A 6 -6.71 35.90 13.06
CA ARG A 6 -6.22 34.87 12.13
C ARG A 6 -4.70 34.96 12.07
N SER A 7 -4.00 33.89 12.43
CA SER A 7 -2.55 33.79 12.24
C SER A 7 -2.22 33.31 10.83
N ASP A 8 -1.92 34.24 9.93
CA ASP A 8 -1.37 33.92 8.62
C ASP A 8 0.07 33.38 8.79
N VAL A 9 0.24 32.06 8.64
CA VAL A 9 1.55 31.38 8.78
C VAL A 9 2.03 30.91 7.39
N PRO A 10 3.22 31.36 6.92
CA PRO A 10 3.74 30.94 5.61
C PRO A 10 4.35 29.52 5.64
N PRO A 11 4.21 28.73 4.56
CA PRO A 11 5.02 27.52 4.30
C PRO A 11 6.40 27.90 3.70
N PRO A 12 7.34 26.95 3.43
CA PRO A 12 7.33 25.48 3.61
C PRO A 12 8.16 25.05 4.87
N GLN A 13 9.02 24.02 5.04
CA GLN A 13 9.68 23.01 4.19
C GLN A 13 9.78 21.61 4.89
N ASP A 14 10.96 20.99 4.91
CA ASP A 14 11.25 19.55 5.10
C ASP A 14 12.50 19.32 5.96
N PRO A 15 12.53 18.20 6.72
CA PRO A 15 13.76 17.48 6.95
C PRO A 15 13.65 15.97 6.62
N ARG A 16 14.17 15.59 5.44
CA ARG A 16 14.79 14.27 5.14
C ARG A 16 13.88 13.04 4.96
N ARG A 17 12.56 13.18 4.81
CA ARG A 17 11.76 12.16 4.07
C ARG A 17 10.89 12.70 2.95
N TRP A 18 10.62 14.00 2.90
CA TRP A 18 10.09 14.61 1.68
C TRP A 18 11.14 14.56 0.57
N GLN A 19 12.43 14.62 0.92
CA GLN A 19 13.57 14.36 0.01
C GLN A 19 13.44 13.05 -0.77
N GLY A 20 12.83 12.00 -0.22
CA GLY A 20 12.61 10.73 -0.93
C GLY A 20 11.52 10.80 -2.01
N ALA A 21 10.51 11.66 -1.83
CA ALA A 21 9.51 11.96 -2.84
C ALA A 21 10.04 12.98 -3.86
N GLN A 22 10.74 14.02 -3.39
CA GLN A 22 11.32 15.08 -4.22
C GLN A 22 12.52 14.61 -5.06
N ALA A 23 13.30 13.61 -4.61
CA ALA A 23 14.35 12.99 -5.42
C ALA A 23 13.81 12.29 -6.70
N ARG A 24 12.48 12.08 -6.80
CA ARG A 24 11.82 11.64 -8.03
C ARG A 24 11.20 12.79 -8.85
N VAL A 25 11.08 13.99 -8.32
CA VAL A 25 10.51 15.17 -9.03
C VAL A 25 11.41 15.61 -10.19
N GLY A 26 12.71 15.29 -10.16
CA GLY A 26 13.63 15.45 -11.29
C GLY A 26 13.60 14.33 -12.33
N ALA A 27 12.81 13.25 -12.15
CA ALA A 27 12.77 12.12 -13.07
C ALA A 27 11.61 12.26 -14.08
N PRO A 28 11.88 12.27 -15.42
CA PRO A 28 10.83 12.38 -16.42
C PRO A 28 9.74 11.30 -16.26
N GLY A 29 8.49 11.74 -16.08
CA GLY A 29 7.31 10.88 -15.96
C GLY A 29 6.80 10.63 -14.53
N ALA A 30 7.52 11.03 -13.49
CA ALA A 30 7.10 10.83 -12.10
C ALA A 30 6.03 11.84 -11.63
N LYS A 31 4.77 11.66 -12.06
CA LYS A 31 3.63 12.40 -11.50
C LYS A 31 3.43 12.03 -10.02
N LEU A 32 3.64 12.98 -9.12
CA LEU A 32 3.13 12.89 -7.75
C LEU A 32 1.60 12.96 -7.78
N ASP A 33 0.96 12.05 -7.06
CA ASP A 33 -0.47 12.13 -6.77
C ASP A 33 -0.71 13.27 -5.75
N PRO A 34 -1.51 14.30 -6.09
CA PRO A 34 -1.77 15.44 -5.20
C PRO A 34 -2.31 15.05 -3.81
N ALA A 35 -2.97 13.89 -3.67
CA ALA A 35 -3.45 13.40 -2.38
C ALA A 35 -2.33 13.17 -1.36
N PHE A 36 -1.10 12.90 -1.83
CA PHE A 36 0.09 12.72 -0.98
C PHE A 36 0.96 13.99 -0.90
N GLY A 37 0.52 15.10 -1.49
CA GLY A 37 1.20 16.41 -1.41
C GLY A 37 0.89 17.20 -0.13
N ARG A 38 -0.12 16.78 0.66
CA ARG A 38 -0.53 17.39 1.93
C ARG A 38 -0.28 16.41 3.09
N LEU A 39 0.08 16.93 4.26
CA LEU A 39 0.05 16.13 5.49
C LEU A 39 -1.40 15.85 5.91
N PRO A 40 -1.70 14.68 6.50
CA PRO A 40 -2.94 14.46 7.21
C PRO A 40 -2.90 15.14 8.58
N ASP A 41 -4.03 15.67 9.05
CA ASP A 41 -4.17 16.23 10.40
C ASP A 41 -4.06 15.13 11.48
N LEU A 42 -4.49 13.90 11.14
CA LEU A 42 -4.46 12.73 12.01
C LEU A 42 -3.94 11.47 11.30
N LEU A 43 -2.99 10.77 11.94
CA LEU A 43 -2.48 9.46 11.57
C LEU A 43 -3.04 8.37 12.51
N LEU A 44 -3.91 7.51 12.00
CA LEU A 44 -4.41 6.33 12.72
C LEU A 44 -3.55 5.10 12.43
N ILE A 45 -3.09 4.41 13.48
CA ILE A 45 -2.30 3.17 13.39
C ILE A 45 -3.19 1.96 13.76
N ASP A 46 -3.21 0.92 12.90
CA ASP A 46 -3.87 -0.37 13.18
C ASP A 46 -3.06 -1.17 14.22
N GLY A 47 -3.47 -1.08 15.49
CA GLY A 47 -2.91 -1.85 16.59
C GLY A 47 -2.56 -1.05 17.86
N GLY A 48 -1.59 -1.56 18.62
CA GLY A 48 -1.40 -1.20 20.03
C GLY A 48 -0.28 -0.20 20.33
N LYS A 49 -0.16 0.16 21.62
CA LYS A 49 0.81 1.10 22.20
C LYS A 49 2.26 0.95 21.69
N GLY A 50 2.72 -0.28 21.45
CA GLY A 50 4.05 -0.54 20.88
C GLY A 50 4.25 -0.03 19.46
N GLN A 51 3.23 -0.11 18.60
CA GLN A 51 3.27 0.45 17.24
C GLN A 51 3.12 1.98 17.28
N LEU A 52 2.28 2.51 18.17
CA LEU A 52 2.15 3.96 18.40
C LEU A 52 3.49 4.59 18.78
N ALA A 53 4.24 3.98 19.71
CA ALA A 53 5.57 4.44 20.09
C ALA A 53 6.57 4.44 18.91
N ARG A 54 6.46 3.48 17.98
CA ARG A 54 7.27 3.48 16.74
C ARG A 54 6.82 4.54 15.73
N ALA A 55 5.52 4.83 15.64
CA ALA A 55 5.00 5.91 14.79
C ALA A 55 5.46 7.29 15.31
N VAL A 56 5.42 7.52 16.62
CA VAL A 56 5.95 8.72 17.28
C VAL A 56 7.46 8.88 16.98
N GLN A 57 8.28 7.84 17.19
CA GLN A 57 9.73 7.82 16.86
C GLN A 57 10.06 8.06 15.38
N VAL A 58 9.08 7.91 14.48
CA VAL A 58 9.21 8.25 13.07
C VAL A 58 8.80 9.70 12.82
N LEU A 59 7.73 10.20 13.43
CA LEU A 59 7.31 11.60 13.32
C LEU A 59 8.34 12.57 13.94
N GLU A 60 8.89 12.24 15.12
CA GLU A 60 9.99 12.97 15.78
C GLU A 60 11.19 13.13 14.83
N ARG A 61 11.65 12.01 14.25
CA ARG A 61 12.81 11.94 13.33
C ARG A 61 12.68 12.82 12.08
N PHE A 62 11.46 13.10 11.65
CA PHE A 62 11.18 13.92 10.46
C PHE A 62 10.57 15.29 10.81
N GLY A 63 10.60 15.72 12.08
CA GLY A 63 10.10 17.03 12.50
C GLY A 63 8.59 17.20 12.31
N LEU A 64 7.83 16.11 12.35
CA LEU A 64 6.38 16.08 12.09
C LEU A 64 5.53 15.88 13.36
N GLN A 65 6.14 15.64 14.51
CA GLN A 65 5.46 15.39 15.78
C GLN A 65 4.42 16.48 16.15
N GLU A 66 4.76 17.76 15.97
CA GLU A 66 3.88 18.91 16.27
C GLU A 66 2.92 19.24 15.10
N ARG A 67 2.98 18.48 13.99
CA ARG A 67 2.28 18.79 12.72
C ARG A 67 1.27 17.73 12.30
N VAL A 68 1.33 16.54 12.88
CA VAL A 68 0.48 15.39 12.56
C VAL A 68 0.11 14.72 13.88
N ALA A 69 -1.14 14.85 14.32
CA ALA A 69 -1.60 14.09 15.47
C ALA A 69 -1.53 12.59 15.15
N VAL A 70 -1.18 11.75 16.12
CA VAL A 70 -1.11 10.29 15.91
C VAL A 70 -1.81 9.56 17.04
N VAL A 71 -2.57 8.52 16.69
CA VAL A 71 -3.25 7.61 17.64
C VAL A 71 -3.19 6.18 17.12
N SER A 72 -3.43 5.19 17.98
CA SER A 72 -3.61 3.80 17.53
C SER A 72 -4.88 3.16 18.10
N LEU A 73 -5.50 2.26 17.35
CA LEU A 73 -6.71 1.53 17.74
C LEU A 73 -6.39 0.04 17.91
N ALA A 74 -6.50 -0.48 19.13
CA ALA A 74 -6.13 -1.87 19.44
C ALA A 74 -7.29 -2.86 19.17
N LYS A 75 -7.09 -3.74 18.19
CA LYS A 75 -8.08 -4.69 17.64
C LYS A 75 -8.73 -5.71 18.62
N ARG A 76 -8.30 -5.80 19.88
CA ARG A 76 -8.89 -6.74 20.87
C ARG A 76 -9.95 -6.12 21.79
N GLU A 77 -9.75 -4.87 22.19
CA GLU A 77 -10.65 -4.17 23.12
C GLU A 77 -11.18 -2.84 22.55
N GLU A 78 -10.82 -2.52 21.30
CA GLU A 78 -11.21 -1.27 20.61
C GLU A 78 -10.74 -0.01 21.37
N GLU A 79 -9.63 -0.15 22.10
CA GLU A 79 -8.98 0.91 22.87
C GLU A 79 -8.21 1.89 21.97
N VAL A 80 -8.40 3.18 22.24
CA VAL A 80 -7.65 4.25 21.57
C VAL A 80 -6.43 4.63 22.42
N PHE A 81 -5.23 4.44 21.88
CA PHE A 81 -3.98 4.87 22.52
C PHE A 81 -3.53 6.23 21.97
N LEU A 82 -3.08 7.09 22.87
CA LEU A 82 -2.57 8.43 22.57
C LEU A 82 -1.10 8.56 23.01
N PRO A 83 -0.26 9.36 22.33
CA PRO A 83 1.10 9.69 22.76
C PRO A 83 1.14 10.26 24.18
N ALA A 84 2.26 10.06 24.87
CA ALA A 84 2.51 10.44 26.27
C ALA A 84 1.53 9.89 27.34
N ARG A 85 0.37 9.33 26.96
CA ARG A 85 -0.66 8.84 27.89
C ARG A 85 -0.39 7.37 28.27
N PRO A 86 -0.28 7.03 29.58
CA PRO A 86 0.06 5.68 29.99
C PRO A 86 -1.08 4.67 29.79
N ALA A 87 -2.32 5.06 30.09
CA ALA A 87 -3.53 4.27 29.95
C ALA A 87 -4.34 4.68 28.70
N PRO A 88 -5.02 3.76 28.01
CA PRO A 88 -5.82 4.08 26.83
C PRO A 88 -7.02 4.99 27.15
N LEU A 89 -7.63 5.51 26.10
CA LEU A 89 -8.98 6.06 26.11
C LEU A 89 -9.94 4.93 25.71
N LYS A 90 -10.73 4.43 26.68
CA LYS A 90 -11.85 3.53 26.42
C LYS A 90 -13.08 4.38 26.09
N LEU A 91 -13.60 4.25 24.87
CA LEU A 91 -14.86 4.88 24.45
C LEU A 91 -16.03 3.91 24.70
N PRO A 92 -17.25 4.40 24.98
CA PRO A 92 -18.45 3.58 24.98
C PRO A 92 -18.64 2.85 23.62
N ARG A 93 -19.22 1.65 23.64
CA ARG A 93 -19.34 0.79 22.43
C ARG A 93 -20.29 1.35 21.37
N ASP A 94 -21.16 2.26 21.77
CA ASP A 94 -22.15 3.01 21.00
C ASP A 94 -21.65 4.41 20.59
N HIS A 95 -20.46 4.82 21.03
CA HIS A 95 -19.94 6.16 20.78
C HIS A 95 -19.55 6.35 19.30
N ALA A 96 -20.18 7.32 18.62
CA ALA A 96 -20.00 7.54 17.18
C ALA A 96 -18.53 7.72 16.74
N GLY A 97 -17.69 8.35 17.58
CA GLY A 97 -16.26 8.49 17.31
C GLY A 97 -15.49 7.15 17.28
N LEU A 98 -15.97 6.13 18.01
CA LEU A 98 -15.36 4.79 17.98
C LEU A 98 -15.68 4.08 16.66
N PHE A 99 -16.93 4.14 16.20
CA PHE A 99 -17.33 3.59 14.90
C PHE A 99 -16.57 4.23 13.73
N LEU A 100 -16.26 5.53 13.81
CA LEU A 100 -15.44 6.22 12.80
C LEU A 100 -14.01 5.65 12.76
N LEU A 101 -13.35 5.51 13.91
CA LEU A 101 -11.99 4.96 13.99
C LEU A 101 -11.95 3.50 13.52
N GLN A 102 -12.95 2.70 13.88
CA GLN A 102 -13.12 1.33 13.39
C GLN A 102 -13.27 1.28 11.87
N ARG A 103 -14.15 2.10 11.29
CA ARG A 103 -14.35 2.15 9.83
C ARG A 103 -13.09 2.55 9.07
N VAL A 104 -12.30 3.49 9.59
CA VAL A 104 -11.01 3.89 8.98
C VAL A 104 -9.98 2.76 9.09
N ARG A 105 -9.87 2.09 10.25
CA ARG A 105 -9.00 0.92 10.42
C ARG A 105 -9.40 -0.21 9.46
N ASP A 106 -10.68 -0.54 9.40
CA ASP A 106 -11.16 -1.70 8.65
C ASP A 106 -11.02 -1.47 7.14
N GLU A 107 -11.15 -0.23 6.66
CA GLU A 107 -10.81 0.15 5.28
C GLU A 107 -9.30 0.05 5.00
N ALA A 108 -8.44 0.56 5.90
CA ALA A 108 -6.99 0.41 5.77
C ALA A 108 -6.57 -1.07 5.77
N HIS A 109 -7.21 -1.89 6.61
CA HIS A 109 -7.00 -3.33 6.69
C HIS A 109 -7.49 -4.03 5.41
N ARG A 110 -8.67 -3.67 4.89
CA ARG A 110 -9.21 -4.15 3.60
C ARG A 110 -8.23 -3.87 2.46
N PHE A 111 -7.72 -2.63 2.37
CA PHE A 111 -6.76 -2.21 1.37
C PHE A 111 -5.44 -3.00 1.47
N ALA A 112 -4.85 -3.08 2.67
CA ALA A 112 -3.60 -3.82 2.90
C ALA A 112 -3.74 -5.31 2.54
N VAL A 113 -4.80 -5.98 2.99
CA VAL A 113 -5.01 -7.41 2.71
C VAL A 113 -5.34 -7.64 1.23
N ALA A 114 -6.05 -6.74 0.56
CA ALA A 114 -6.27 -6.80 -0.89
C ALA A 114 -4.95 -6.66 -1.67
N GLY A 115 -4.12 -5.66 -1.36
CA GLY A 115 -2.81 -5.45 -1.96
C GLY A 115 -1.86 -6.63 -1.75
N HIS A 116 -1.82 -7.19 -0.54
CA HIS A 116 -1.02 -8.39 -0.25
C HIS A 116 -1.53 -9.65 -0.97
N ARG A 117 -2.85 -9.83 -1.11
CA ARG A 117 -3.42 -10.94 -1.91
C ARG A 117 -3.03 -10.81 -3.39
N ALA A 118 -3.25 -9.65 -4.00
CA ALA A 118 -2.89 -9.40 -5.39
C ALA A 118 -1.37 -9.55 -5.66
N ARG A 119 -0.53 -9.13 -4.71
CA ARG A 119 0.93 -9.34 -4.78
C ARG A 119 1.30 -10.83 -4.71
N ARG A 120 0.73 -11.60 -3.78
CA ARG A 120 0.97 -13.06 -3.68
C ARG A 120 0.48 -13.80 -4.92
N GLN A 121 -0.71 -13.51 -5.42
CA GLN A 121 -1.24 -14.09 -6.67
C GLN A 121 -0.30 -13.85 -7.86
N ARG A 122 0.21 -12.62 -8.02
CA ARG A 122 1.22 -12.30 -9.04
C ARG A 122 2.57 -13.01 -8.84
N GLN A 123 2.96 -13.32 -7.59
CA GLN A 123 4.17 -14.10 -7.31
C GLN A 123 3.95 -15.58 -7.66
N ASN A 124 2.82 -16.18 -7.25
CA ASN A 124 2.49 -17.57 -7.55
C ASN A 124 2.36 -17.81 -9.07
N LEU A 125 1.62 -16.97 -9.80
CA LEU A 125 1.52 -17.06 -11.27
C LEU A 125 2.87 -16.84 -11.97
N ARG A 126 3.81 -16.14 -11.32
CA ARG A 126 5.17 -16.04 -11.83
C ARG A 126 5.90 -17.37 -11.65
N SER A 127 5.95 -17.91 -10.43
CA SER A 127 6.66 -19.16 -10.11
C SER A 127 6.20 -20.31 -11.00
N LEU A 128 4.88 -20.51 -11.12
CA LEU A 128 4.29 -21.52 -12.01
C LEU A 128 4.80 -21.39 -13.46
N LEU A 129 4.89 -20.16 -13.99
CA LEU A 129 5.44 -19.87 -15.33
C LEU A 129 6.99 -19.93 -15.40
N GLU A 130 7.70 -19.99 -14.28
CA GLU A 130 9.15 -20.28 -14.24
C GLU A 130 9.42 -21.79 -14.12
N GLU A 131 8.47 -22.56 -13.58
CA GLU A 131 8.54 -24.02 -13.39
C GLU A 131 8.18 -24.83 -14.65
N VAL A 132 7.42 -24.27 -15.61
CA VAL A 132 7.07 -24.98 -16.86
C VAL A 132 8.32 -25.36 -17.67
N PRO A 133 8.58 -26.65 -17.93
CA PRO A 133 9.73 -27.10 -18.69
C PRO A 133 9.84 -26.41 -20.07
N GLY A 134 11.00 -25.80 -20.33
CA GLY A 134 11.26 -25.07 -21.57
C GLY A 134 10.82 -23.60 -21.59
N VAL A 135 10.13 -23.06 -20.57
CA VAL A 135 9.79 -21.63 -20.49
C VAL A 135 10.94 -20.81 -19.89
N GLY A 136 12.03 -20.71 -20.66
CA GLY A 136 13.18 -19.87 -20.33
C GLY A 136 12.87 -18.35 -20.43
N PRO A 137 13.75 -17.49 -19.90
CA PRO A 137 13.51 -16.04 -19.77
C PRO A 137 13.07 -15.34 -21.07
N LYS A 138 13.64 -15.73 -22.23
CA LYS A 138 13.28 -15.16 -23.54
C LYS A 138 11.82 -15.44 -23.92
N ARG A 139 11.30 -16.66 -23.66
CA ARG A 139 9.89 -17.01 -23.85
C ARG A 139 9.00 -16.28 -22.86
N ARG A 140 9.43 -16.15 -21.59
CA ARG A 140 8.72 -15.36 -20.56
C ARG A 140 8.56 -13.90 -20.96
N GLN A 141 9.61 -13.28 -21.49
CA GLN A 141 9.57 -11.91 -22.03
C GLN A 141 8.66 -11.79 -23.25
N ALA A 142 8.70 -12.73 -24.20
CA ALA A 142 7.84 -12.71 -25.38
C ALA A 142 6.34 -12.82 -25.02
N LEU A 143 5.99 -13.67 -24.05
CA LEU A 143 4.64 -13.74 -23.48
C LEU A 143 4.23 -12.41 -22.83
N LEU A 144 5.07 -11.85 -21.94
CA LEU A 144 4.78 -10.60 -21.26
C LEU A 144 4.69 -9.40 -22.23
N ALA A 145 5.43 -9.40 -23.33
CA ALA A 145 5.31 -8.40 -24.38
C ALA A 145 4.00 -8.53 -25.19
N ARG A 146 3.53 -9.75 -25.45
CA ARG A 146 2.29 -10.00 -26.22
C ARG A 146 1.00 -9.80 -25.41
N PHE A 147 1.04 -10.04 -24.09
CA PHE A 147 -0.14 -10.06 -23.22
C PHE A 147 -0.10 -9.02 -22.07
N GLY A 148 1.03 -8.33 -21.84
CA GLY A 148 1.19 -7.27 -20.85
C GLY A 148 1.22 -7.72 -19.37
N SER A 149 0.63 -8.87 -19.01
CA SER A 149 0.61 -9.34 -17.62
C SER A 149 0.44 -10.86 -17.48
N LEU A 150 0.87 -11.41 -16.34
CA LEU A 150 0.69 -12.83 -15.98
C LEU A 150 -0.79 -13.25 -15.89
N GLU A 151 -1.67 -12.34 -15.47
CA GLU A 151 -3.13 -12.55 -15.46
C GLU A 151 -3.67 -12.71 -16.89
N ALA A 152 -3.20 -11.90 -17.84
CA ALA A 152 -3.59 -12.02 -19.25
C ALA A 152 -3.03 -13.31 -19.88
N ILE A 153 -1.79 -13.71 -19.54
CA ILE A 153 -1.20 -15.00 -19.98
C ILE A 153 -2.02 -16.19 -19.46
N ARG A 154 -2.47 -16.18 -18.18
CA ARG A 154 -3.36 -17.21 -17.62
C ARG A 154 -4.72 -17.25 -18.34
N ARG A 155 -5.26 -16.10 -18.74
CA ARG A 155 -6.57 -16.01 -19.41
C ARG A 155 -6.52 -16.41 -20.88
N ALA A 156 -5.41 -16.15 -21.58
CA ALA A 156 -5.24 -16.43 -23.01
C ALA A 156 -5.56 -17.88 -23.40
N SER A 157 -6.01 -18.08 -24.63
CA SER A 157 -6.23 -19.42 -25.19
C SER A 157 -4.91 -20.12 -25.56
N VAL A 158 -4.96 -21.44 -25.75
CA VAL A 158 -3.79 -22.22 -26.21
C VAL A 158 -3.31 -21.73 -27.59
N GLU A 159 -4.24 -21.33 -28.44
CA GLU A 159 -4.00 -20.81 -29.79
C GLU A 159 -3.31 -19.44 -29.73
N GLU A 160 -3.78 -18.54 -28.85
CA GLU A 160 -3.14 -17.24 -28.61
C GLU A 160 -1.72 -17.40 -28.04
N LEU A 161 -1.54 -18.32 -27.09
CA LEU A 161 -0.22 -18.63 -26.52
C LEU A 161 0.74 -19.21 -27.57
N ALA A 162 0.23 -20.02 -28.50
CA ALA A 162 1.00 -20.60 -29.60
C ALA A 162 1.36 -19.60 -30.72
N GLN A 163 0.73 -18.42 -30.78
CA GLN A 163 1.15 -17.34 -31.69
C GLN A 163 2.46 -16.67 -31.24
N VAL A 164 2.89 -16.85 -29.98
CA VAL A 164 4.10 -16.21 -29.46
C VAL A 164 5.36 -16.90 -29.99
N ARG A 165 6.24 -16.12 -30.64
CA ARG A 165 7.45 -16.63 -31.32
C ARG A 165 8.26 -17.59 -30.45
N GLY A 166 8.35 -18.84 -30.90
CA GLY A 166 9.13 -19.89 -30.24
C GLY A 166 8.35 -20.70 -29.20
N ILE A 167 7.04 -20.50 -29.04
CA ILE A 167 6.14 -21.38 -28.28
C ILE A 167 5.40 -22.27 -29.29
N SER A 168 5.45 -23.58 -29.07
CA SER A 168 4.70 -24.56 -29.89
C SER A 168 3.31 -24.80 -29.29
N GLN A 169 2.39 -25.36 -30.08
CA GLN A 169 1.07 -25.81 -29.59
C GLN A 169 1.18 -26.74 -28.35
N ALA A 170 2.17 -27.64 -28.32
CA ALA A 170 2.42 -28.49 -27.14
C ALA A 170 2.85 -27.67 -25.90
N LEU A 171 3.79 -26.73 -26.06
CA LEU A 171 4.25 -25.88 -24.97
C LEU A 171 3.16 -24.89 -24.50
N ALA A 172 2.31 -24.42 -25.41
CA ALA A 172 1.15 -23.58 -25.07
C ALA A 172 0.13 -24.32 -24.19
N ARG A 173 -0.11 -25.62 -24.45
CA ARG A 173 -0.94 -26.47 -23.59
C ARG A 173 -0.32 -26.67 -22.21
N GLN A 174 0.99 -26.94 -22.14
CA GLN A 174 1.72 -27.05 -20.87
C GLN A 174 1.69 -25.75 -20.05
N ILE A 175 1.87 -24.60 -20.71
CA ILE A 175 1.73 -23.27 -20.08
C ILE A 175 0.30 -23.06 -19.56
N LYS A 176 -0.72 -23.45 -20.32
CA LYS A 176 -2.12 -23.30 -19.91
C LYS A 176 -2.43 -24.16 -18.69
N GLN A 177 -2.10 -25.45 -18.74
CA GLN A 177 -2.31 -26.40 -17.64
C GLN A 177 -1.56 -26.03 -16.36
N ALA A 178 -0.35 -25.48 -16.46
CA ALA A 178 0.41 -25.00 -15.31
C ALA A 178 -0.08 -23.65 -14.75
N LEU A 179 -1.00 -22.97 -15.44
CA LEU A 179 -1.55 -21.67 -15.05
C LEU A 179 -3.05 -21.70 -14.77
N GLU A 180 -3.72 -22.86 -14.76
CA GLU A 180 -5.12 -23.03 -14.35
C GLU A 180 -5.30 -23.17 -12.83
#